data_AF-A0A418E2G0-F1
#
_entry.id   AF-A0A418E2G0-F1
#
_cell.length_a   1.000
_cell.length_b   1.000
_cell.length_c   1.000
_cell.angle_alpha   90.00
_cell.angle_beta   90.00
_cell.angle_gamma   90.00
#
_symmetry.space_group_name_H-M   'P 1'
#
loop_
_entity.id
_entity.type
_entity.pdbx_description
1 polymer ?
#
loop_
_entity_poly.entity_id
_entity_poly.type
_entity_poly.pdbx_seq_one_letter_code
_entity_poly.pdbx_strand_id
1 'polypeptide(L)'
;GDYERLEYLGDALIEYLVVTYAYIAHPTWQPGALTDWKGATVSNDALGKAALICFHIDQIMLTGSMRLDPLLVDKLADLKRLHAEGSSERPHVTMPKIFADGFEALCAAVFLDAGCDLHVIRDIFLGPLLSVVGPDAVAHVTRKNTPKPVDISPPPTLSTTDAAGENVEEDNLRHGEDARNNDNDEAAVKPEPARLSHISTHQQPIEIIEIEDSDDE
;
A
#
# COMPACT_ATOMS: atom_id res chain seq x y z
N GLY A 1 18.88 -29.77 5.11
CA GLY A 1 18.37 -29.10 3.91
C GLY A 1 17.79 -27.81 4.39
N ASP A 2 18.30 -26.70 3.90
CA ASP A 2 17.88 -25.38 4.37
C ASP A 2 16.45 -25.07 3.92
N TYR A 3 15.75 -24.19 4.66
CA TYR A 3 14.37 -23.79 4.34
C TYR A 3 14.27 -22.95 3.06
N GLU A 4 15.41 -22.62 2.43
CA GLU A 4 15.54 -21.82 1.20
C GLU A 4 14.63 -22.28 0.04
N ARG A 5 14.40 -23.59 -0.12
CA ARG A 5 13.46 -24.09 -1.16
C ARG A 5 12.01 -23.73 -0.87
N LEU A 6 11.65 -23.71 0.40
CA LEU A 6 10.32 -23.29 0.84
C LEU A 6 10.21 -21.77 0.80
N GLU A 7 11.24 -21.03 1.23
CA GLU A 7 11.33 -19.56 1.08
C GLU A 7 11.05 -19.16 -0.38
N TYR A 8 11.75 -19.75 -1.33
CA TYR A 8 11.59 -19.45 -2.74
C TYR A 8 10.16 -19.64 -3.27
N LEU A 9 9.49 -20.73 -2.86
CA LEU A 9 8.09 -20.96 -3.22
C LEU A 9 7.16 -19.99 -2.50
N GLY A 10 7.45 -19.71 -1.22
CA GLY A 10 6.66 -18.86 -0.35
C GLY A 10 6.61 -17.41 -0.81
N ASP A 11 7.74 -16.87 -1.28
CA ASP A 11 7.85 -15.53 -1.85
C ASP A 11 6.85 -15.36 -3.01
N ALA A 12 6.86 -16.29 -3.97
CA ALA A 12 5.92 -16.27 -5.10
C ALA A 12 4.44 -16.37 -4.66
N LEU A 13 4.14 -17.21 -3.67
CA LEU A 13 2.78 -17.37 -3.15
C LEU A 13 2.28 -16.10 -2.44
N ILE A 14 3.11 -15.50 -1.59
CA ILE A 14 2.77 -14.27 -0.86
C ILE A 14 2.60 -13.10 -1.84
N GLU A 15 3.52 -12.96 -2.80
CA GLU A 15 3.40 -11.94 -3.84
C GLU A 15 2.07 -12.08 -4.60
N TYR A 16 1.73 -13.30 -5.03
CA TYR A 16 0.48 -13.58 -5.71
C TYR A 16 -0.74 -13.16 -4.88
N LEU A 17 -0.81 -13.56 -3.61
CA LEU A 17 -1.94 -13.23 -2.73
C LEU A 17 -2.09 -11.71 -2.56
N VAL A 18 -0.98 -11.02 -2.30
CA VAL A 18 -0.98 -9.59 -1.98
C VAL A 18 -1.28 -8.72 -3.20
N VAL A 19 -0.73 -9.06 -4.36
CA VAL A 19 -0.99 -8.35 -5.61
C VAL A 19 -2.43 -8.60 -6.08
N THR A 20 -2.90 -9.85 -6.01
CA THR A 20 -4.29 -10.20 -6.35
C THR A 20 -5.29 -9.45 -5.47
N TYR A 21 -5.02 -9.38 -4.16
CA TYR A 21 -5.84 -8.60 -3.23
C TYR A 21 -5.93 -7.13 -3.67
N ALA A 22 -4.80 -6.47 -3.93
CA ALA A 22 -4.82 -5.06 -4.31
C ALA A 22 -5.54 -4.82 -5.65
N TYR A 23 -5.31 -5.68 -6.63
CA TYR A 23 -5.98 -5.59 -7.93
C TYR A 23 -7.51 -5.63 -7.80
N ILE A 24 -8.03 -6.52 -6.94
CA ILE A 24 -9.47 -6.68 -6.74
C ILE A 24 -10.03 -5.59 -5.82
N ALA A 25 -9.36 -5.29 -4.71
CA ALA A 25 -9.84 -4.36 -3.68
C ALA A 25 -9.73 -2.88 -4.10
N HIS A 26 -8.82 -2.56 -5.01
CA HIS A 26 -8.54 -1.21 -5.48
C HIS A 26 -8.60 -1.12 -7.01
N PRO A 27 -9.79 -1.26 -7.63
CA PRO A 27 -9.93 -1.33 -9.10
C PRO A 27 -9.52 -0.07 -9.85
N THR A 28 -9.34 1.05 -9.14
CA THR A 28 -8.90 2.34 -9.72
C THR A 28 -7.39 2.53 -9.68
N TRP A 29 -6.65 1.68 -8.96
CA TRP A 29 -5.20 1.77 -8.87
C TRP A 29 -4.55 1.44 -10.21
N GLN A 30 -3.73 2.39 -10.67
CA GLN A 30 -2.92 2.22 -11.88
C GLN A 30 -1.71 1.32 -11.59
N PRO A 31 -1.02 0.79 -12.62
CA PRO A 31 0.13 -0.10 -12.44
C PRO A 31 1.22 0.44 -11.49
N GLY A 32 1.44 1.77 -11.47
CA GLY A 32 2.36 2.42 -10.52
C GLY A 32 1.92 2.26 -9.06
N ALA A 33 0.63 2.44 -8.77
CA ALA A 33 0.08 2.26 -7.43
C ALA A 33 0.13 0.80 -6.98
N LEU A 34 -0.10 -0.16 -7.88
CA LEU A 34 0.05 -1.59 -7.59
C LEU A 34 1.51 -1.97 -7.30
N THR A 35 2.46 -1.36 -8.01
CA THR A 35 3.90 -1.52 -7.74
C THR A 35 4.28 -0.96 -6.37
N ASP A 36 3.78 0.23 -6.03
CA ASP A 36 3.99 0.85 -4.72
C ASP A 36 3.37 0.01 -3.59
N TRP A 37 2.18 -0.55 -3.83
CA TRP A 37 1.54 -1.47 -2.91
C TRP A 37 2.40 -2.71 -2.67
N LYS A 38 2.83 -3.38 -3.73
CA LYS A 38 3.73 -4.54 -3.65
C LYS A 38 4.96 -4.20 -2.82
N GLY A 39 5.65 -3.11 -3.11
CA GLY A 39 6.85 -2.71 -2.36
C GLY A 39 6.59 -2.41 -0.89
N ALA A 40 5.41 -1.87 -0.55
CA ALA A 40 5.04 -1.56 0.84
C ALA A 40 4.59 -2.79 1.65
N THR A 41 4.12 -3.85 0.99
CA THR A 41 3.51 -5.02 1.65
C THR A 41 4.36 -6.28 1.54
N VAL A 42 5.14 -6.42 0.47
CA VAL A 42 6.05 -7.52 0.18
C VAL A 42 7.48 -6.99 0.25
N SER A 43 8.00 -6.91 1.47
CA SER A 43 9.39 -6.53 1.76
C SER A 43 9.85 -7.22 3.04
N ASN A 44 11.16 -7.39 3.22
CA ASN A 44 11.71 -8.01 4.43
C ASN A 44 11.19 -7.36 5.72
N ASP A 45 10.97 -6.04 5.70
CA ASP A 45 10.46 -5.30 6.83
C ASP A 45 8.97 -5.59 7.07
N ALA A 46 8.15 -5.55 6.02
CA ALA A 46 6.72 -5.82 6.09
C ALA A 46 6.43 -7.27 6.53
N LEU A 47 7.05 -8.23 5.83
CA LEU A 47 6.90 -9.66 6.10
C LEU A 47 7.49 -10.02 7.46
N GLY A 48 8.65 -9.47 7.82
CA GLY A 48 9.27 -9.70 9.13
C GLY A 48 8.41 -9.20 10.29
N LYS A 49 7.74 -8.05 10.15
CA LYS A 49 6.79 -7.55 11.16
C LYS A 49 5.59 -8.48 11.30
N ALA A 50 5.01 -8.93 10.19
CA ALA A 50 3.91 -9.89 10.22
C ALA A 50 4.33 -11.22 10.86
N ALA A 51 5.49 -11.75 10.49
CA ALA A 51 6.11 -12.95 11.05
C ALA A 51 6.21 -12.89 12.57
N LEU A 52 6.71 -11.75 13.08
CA LEU A 52 6.93 -11.53 14.50
C LEU A 52 5.61 -11.36 15.28
N ILE A 53 4.72 -10.51 14.78
CA ILE A 53 3.49 -10.10 15.47
C ILE A 53 2.45 -11.21 15.44
N CYS A 54 2.21 -11.80 14.26
CA CYS A 54 1.07 -12.68 14.03
C CYS A 54 1.42 -14.17 14.13
N PHE A 55 2.67 -14.54 13.82
CA PHE A 55 3.10 -15.94 13.72
C PHE A 55 4.15 -16.32 14.77
N HIS A 56 4.63 -15.35 15.55
CA HIS A 56 5.63 -15.53 16.61
C HIS A 56 6.85 -16.33 16.13
N ILE A 57 7.33 -16.01 14.93
CA ILE A 57 8.43 -16.74 14.29
C ILE A 57 9.70 -16.72 15.17
N ASP A 58 9.91 -15.67 15.96
CA ASP A 58 10.99 -15.59 16.96
C ASP A 58 11.02 -16.74 17.97
N GLN A 59 9.89 -17.42 18.21
CA GLN A 59 9.77 -18.51 19.18
C GLN A 59 9.92 -19.89 18.56
N ILE A 60 9.63 -20.02 17.26
CA ILE A 60 9.61 -21.31 16.56
C ILE A 60 10.88 -21.54 15.74
N MET A 61 11.63 -20.48 15.41
CA MET A 61 12.88 -20.61 14.68
C MET A 61 13.91 -21.37 15.52
N LEU A 62 14.24 -22.58 15.07
CA LEU A 62 15.35 -23.38 15.61
C LEU A 62 16.68 -22.83 15.09
N THR A 63 16.99 -21.59 15.45
CA THR A 63 18.25 -20.96 15.08
C THR A 63 19.32 -21.35 16.08
N GLY A 64 19.99 -22.47 15.84
CA GLY A 64 21.07 -22.98 16.71
C GLY A 64 22.28 -22.03 16.86
N SER A 65 22.31 -20.90 16.15
CA SER A 65 23.40 -19.92 16.22
C SER A 65 23.00 -18.45 16.03
N MET A 66 21.71 -18.14 15.84
CA MET A 66 21.29 -16.74 15.68
C MET A 66 21.20 -16.08 17.05
N ARG A 67 22.11 -15.14 17.30
CA ARG A 67 22.00 -14.21 18.41
C ARG A 67 21.51 -12.89 17.87
N LEU A 68 20.26 -12.57 18.19
CA LEU A 68 19.77 -11.21 17.98
C LEU A 68 20.49 -10.29 18.96
N ASP A 69 20.84 -9.10 18.49
CA ASP A 69 21.41 -8.06 19.34
C ASP A 69 20.39 -7.69 20.45
N PRO A 70 20.80 -7.52 21.72
CA PRO A 70 19.88 -7.21 22.82
C PRO A 70 19.01 -5.96 22.57
N LEU A 71 19.58 -4.91 21.95
CA LEU A 71 18.82 -3.71 21.62
C LEU A 71 17.75 -3.98 20.55
N LEU A 72 18.05 -4.88 19.61
CA LEU A 72 17.06 -5.34 18.65
C LEU A 72 15.95 -6.12 19.35
N VAL A 73 16.29 -7.03 20.27
CA VAL A 73 15.29 -7.78 21.06
C VAL A 73 14.33 -6.84 21.81
N ASP A 74 14.85 -5.80 22.46
CA ASP A 74 14.04 -4.80 23.16
C ASP A 74 13.10 -4.07 22.18
N LYS A 75 13.62 -3.66 21.02
CA LYS A 75 12.81 -3.04 19.96
C LYS A 75 11.71 -3.96 19.42
N LEU A 76 12.01 -5.26 19.26
CA LEU A 76 11.02 -6.24 18.81
C LEU A 76 9.93 -6.46 19.87
N ALA A 77 10.29 -6.46 21.16
CA ALA A 77 9.35 -6.54 22.26
C ALA A 77 8.44 -5.31 22.35
N ASP A 78 9.00 -4.11 22.20
CA ASP A 78 8.24 -2.86 22.14
C ASP A 78 7.28 -2.85 20.95
N LEU A 79 7.73 -3.32 19.77
CA LEU A 79 6.92 -3.42 18.58
C LEU A 79 5.72 -4.37 18.78
N LYS A 80 5.92 -5.53 19.43
CA LYS A 80 4.83 -6.44 19.81
C LYS A 80 3.85 -5.79 20.78
N ARG A 81 4.35 -5.12 21.82
CA ARG A 81 3.52 -4.44 22.84
C ARG A 81 2.64 -3.35 22.21
N LEU A 82 3.26 -2.46 21.43
CA LEU A 82 2.56 -1.33 20.80
C LEU A 82 1.51 -1.79 19.79
N HIS A 83 1.77 -2.90 19.06
CA HIS A 83 0.76 -3.50 18.21
C HIS A 83 -0.43 -4.03 19.02
N ALA A 84 -0.19 -4.74 20.12
CA ALA A 84 -1.24 -5.26 20.99
C ALA A 84 -2.07 -4.16 21.66
N GLU A 85 -1.46 -3.00 21.92
CA GLU A 85 -2.12 -1.80 22.47
C GLU A 85 -2.89 -1.00 21.39
N GLY A 86 -2.79 -1.37 20.11
CA GLY A 86 -3.41 -0.64 19.01
C GLY A 86 -2.78 0.73 18.76
N SER A 87 -1.53 0.93 19.19
CA SER A 87 -0.83 2.20 19.01
C SER A 87 -0.57 2.48 17.53
N SER A 88 -0.85 3.71 17.11
CA SER A 88 -0.46 4.21 15.79
C SER A 88 1.03 4.53 15.70
N GLU A 89 1.70 4.72 16.84
CA GLU A 89 3.14 4.90 16.90
C GLU A 89 3.83 3.55 16.94
N ARG A 90 4.65 3.28 15.93
CA ARG A 90 5.51 2.10 15.85
C ARG A 90 6.97 2.54 15.79
N PRO A 91 7.87 1.96 16.60
CA PRO A 91 9.28 2.28 16.52
C PRO A 91 9.81 1.94 15.13
N HIS A 92 10.71 2.76 14.62
CA HIS A 92 11.43 2.39 13.42
C HIS A 92 12.39 1.25 13.75
N VAL A 93 12.08 0.07 13.23
CA VAL A 93 12.86 -1.15 13.36
C VAL A 93 13.07 -1.69 11.97
N THR A 94 14.32 -1.95 11.62
CA THR A 94 14.65 -2.73 10.42
C THR A 94 14.60 -4.20 10.80
N MET A 95 13.68 -4.96 10.21
CA MET A 95 13.58 -6.39 10.49
C MET A 95 14.75 -7.17 9.88
N PRO A 96 15.36 -8.12 10.62
CA PRO A 96 16.31 -9.06 10.05
C PRO A 96 15.64 -9.94 8.98
N LYS A 97 16.33 -10.14 7.84
CA LYS A 97 15.82 -10.90 6.67
C LYS A 97 15.23 -12.26 7.06
N ILE A 98 15.88 -12.95 7.98
CA ILE A 98 15.49 -14.26 8.51
C ILE A 98 14.02 -14.38 8.96
N PHE A 99 13.40 -13.29 9.41
CA PHE A 99 11.98 -13.28 9.78
C PHE A 99 11.07 -13.35 8.56
N ALA A 100 11.43 -12.64 7.49
CA ALA A 100 10.71 -12.71 6.22
C ALA A 100 10.90 -14.08 5.56
N ASP A 101 12.14 -14.58 5.51
CA ASP A 101 12.44 -15.91 4.96
C ASP A 101 11.66 -17.01 5.71
N GLY A 102 11.60 -16.91 7.04
CA GLY A 102 10.83 -17.84 7.86
C GLY A 102 9.32 -17.76 7.61
N PHE A 103 8.79 -16.57 7.34
CA PHE A 103 7.38 -16.37 7.00
C PHE A 103 7.02 -16.94 5.64
N GLU A 104 7.87 -16.72 4.63
CA GLU A 104 7.74 -17.29 3.29
C GLU A 104 7.82 -18.81 3.34
N ALA A 105 8.86 -19.35 4.01
CA ALA A 105 9.02 -20.78 4.16
C ALA A 105 7.83 -21.44 4.88
N LEU A 106 7.28 -20.78 5.91
CA LEU A 106 6.09 -21.25 6.62
C LEU A 106 4.84 -21.24 5.71
N CYS A 107 4.66 -20.18 4.91
CA CYS A 107 3.57 -20.09 3.95
C CYS A 107 3.62 -21.25 2.94
N ALA A 108 4.79 -21.50 2.36
CA ALA A 108 4.99 -22.61 1.44
C ALA A 108 4.79 -23.98 2.12
N ALA A 109 5.24 -24.16 3.36
CA ALA A 109 5.04 -25.39 4.09
C ALA A 109 3.55 -25.68 4.31
N VAL A 110 2.77 -24.67 4.74
CA VAL A 110 1.31 -24.79 4.91
C VAL A 110 0.61 -25.04 3.59
N PHE A 111 1.02 -24.35 2.50
CA PHE A 111 0.48 -24.58 1.17
C PHE A 111 0.63 -26.05 0.73
N LEU A 112 1.83 -26.61 0.90
CA LEU A 112 2.12 -27.99 0.53
C LEU A 112 1.38 -29.00 1.43
N ASP A 113 1.31 -28.74 2.74
CA ASP A 113 0.58 -29.58 3.70
C ASP A 113 -0.93 -29.58 3.43
N ALA A 114 -1.48 -28.44 2.99
CA ALA A 114 -2.87 -28.29 2.58
C ALA A 114 -3.20 -28.87 1.20
N GLY A 115 -2.27 -29.58 0.54
CA GLY A 115 -2.50 -30.14 -0.79
C GLY A 115 -2.55 -29.08 -1.90
N CYS A 116 -1.77 -28.01 -1.76
CA CYS A 116 -1.69 -26.89 -2.70
C CYS A 116 -2.96 -26.01 -2.79
N ASP A 117 -3.70 -25.86 -1.68
CA ASP A 117 -4.88 -25.01 -1.62
C ASP A 117 -4.52 -23.53 -1.33
N LEU A 118 -4.73 -22.66 -2.33
CA LEU A 118 -4.52 -21.21 -2.21
C LEU A 118 -5.49 -20.54 -1.23
N HIS A 119 -6.68 -21.08 -1.03
CA HIS A 119 -7.66 -20.52 -0.10
C HIS A 119 -7.20 -20.69 1.35
N VAL A 120 -6.58 -21.82 1.68
CA VAL A 120 -6.03 -22.07 3.01
C VAL A 120 -4.95 -21.05 3.36
N ILE A 121 -3.96 -20.85 2.48
CA ILE A 121 -2.92 -19.86 2.75
C ILE A 121 -3.43 -18.42 2.70
N ARG A 122 -4.43 -18.10 1.88
CA ARG A 122 -5.10 -16.80 1.93
C ARG A 122 -5.69 -16.55 3.32
N ASP A 123 -6.44 -17.50 3.85
CA ASP A 123 -7.16 -17.32 5.12
C ASP A 123 -6.22 -17.27 6.32
N ILE A 124 -5.11 -18.00 6.26
CA ILE A 124 -4.10 -18.04 7.33
C ILE A 124 -3.16 -16.84 7.26
N PHE A 125 -2.66 -16.45 6.07
CA PHE A 125 -1.55 -15.51 5.95
C PHE A 125 -1.96 -14.10 5.52
N LEU A 126 -2.90 -13.97 4.56
CA LEU A 126 -3.20 -12.66 3.96
C LEU A 126 -3.87 -11.71 4.97
N GLY A 127 -4.88 -12.19 5.70
CA GLY A 127 -5.58 -11.39 6.71
C GLY A 127 -4.64 -10.83 7.78
N PRO A 128 -3.85 -11.67 8.47
CA PRO A 128 -2.87 -11.22 9.45
C PRO A 128 -1.81 -10.27 8.88
N LEU A 129 -1.26 -10.57 7.69
CA LEU A 129 -0.31 -9.68 7.02
C LEU A 129 -0.91 -8.28 6.81
N LEU A 130 -2.09 -8.19 6.21
CA LEU A 130 -2.76 -6.91 5.95
C LEU A 130 -3.18 -6.20 7.24
N SER A 131 -3.46 -6.91 8.32
CA SER A 131 -3.73 -6.30 9.62
C SER A 131 -2.52 -5.54 10.18
N VAL A 132 -1.32 -6.01 9.88
CA VAL A 132 -0.06 -5.39 10.31
C VAL A 132 0.33 -4.25 9.38
N VAL A 133 0.40 -4.50 8.07
CA VAL A 133 1.05 -3.57 7.11
C VAL A 133 0.06 -2.82 6.20
N GLY A 134 -1.19 -3.28 6.11
CA GLY A 134 -2.18 -2.77 5.17
C GLY A 134 -2.47 -1.27 5.33
N PRO A 135 -2.79 -0.76 6.54
CA PRO A 135 -3.10 0.66 6.72
C PRO A 135 -1.95 1.58 6.27
N ASP A 136 -0.72 1.25 6.68
CA ASP A 136 0.48 2.01 6.33
C ASP A 136 0.76 1.95 4.82
N ALA A 137 0.55 0.78 4.19
CA ALA A 137 0.71 0.58 2.76
C ALA A 137 -0.33 1.38 1.94
N VAL A 138 -1.61 1.36 2.32
CA VAL A 138 -2.65 2.17 1.64
C VAL A 138 -2.33 3.66 1.75
N ALA A 139 -1.92 4.12 2.94
CA ALA A 139 -1.53 5.52 3.15
C ALA A 139 -0.32 5.89 2.28
N HIS A 140 0.68 5.00 2.17
CA HIS A 140 1.84 5.18 1.31
C HIS A 140 1.46 5.33 -0.17
N VAL A 141 0.67 4.39 -0.70
CA VAL A 141 0.24 4.37 -2.10
C VAL A 141 -0.58 5.63 -2.42
N THR A 142 -1.53 5.98 -1.54
CA THR A 142 -2.42 7.14 -1.73
C THR A 142 -1.62 8.44 -1.78
N ARG A 143 -0.65 8.63 -0.88
CA ARG A 143 0.18 9.85 -0.84
C ARG A 143 1.09 9.99 -2.08
N LYS A 144 1.58 8.88 -2.61
CA LYS A 144 2.53 8.88 -3.73
C LYS A 144 1.83 9.01 -5.09
N ASN A 145 0.57 8.57 -5.18
CA ASN A 145 -0.20 8.50 -6.43
C ASN A 145 -1.34 9.52 -6.50
N THR A 146 -1.44 10.47 -5.56
CA THR A 146 -2.35 11.61 -5.68
C THR A 146 -1.97 12.47 -6.90
N PRO A 147 -2.93 12.85 -7.76
CA PRO A 147 -2.65 13.77 -8.86
C PRO A 147 -2.07 15.07 -8.31
N LYS A 148 -0.90 15.48 -8.81
CA LYS A 148 -0.37 16.82 -8.51
C LYS A 148 -1.36 17.85 -9.07
N PRO A 149 -1.62 18.97 -8.36
CA PRO A 149 -2.42 20.05 -8.91
C PRO A 149 -1.86 20.46 -10.27
N VAL A 150 -2.74 20.56 -11.27
CA VAL A 150 -2.37 21.09 -12.58
C VAL A 150 -1.91 22.53 -12.36
N ASP A 151 -0.65 22.82 -12.67
CA ASP A 151 -0.13 24.17 -12.67
C ASP A 151 -0.83 24.97 -13.78
N ILE A 152 -1.82 25.78 -13.41
CA ILE A 152 -2.60 26.63 -14.32
C ILE A 152 -1.90 27.98 -14.57
N SER A 153 -0.58 28.09 -14.29
CA SER A 153 0.19 29.27 -14.62
C SER A 153 -0.05 29.67 -16.08
N PRO A 154 -0.60 30.87 -16.34
CA PRO A 154 -0.83 31.31 -17.71
C PRO A 154 0.51 31.34 -18.45
N PRO A 155 0.56 30.94 -19.74
CA PRO A 155 1.79 31.02 -20.51
C PRO A 155 2.33 32.45 -20.50
N PRO A 156 3.65 32.66 -20.41
CA PRO A 156 4.22 33.99 -20.38
C PRO A 156 3.79 34.74 -21.65
N THR A 157 3.15 35.89 -21.46
CA THR A 157 2.76 36.77 -22.56
C THR A 157 4.03 37.25 -23.25
N LEU A 158 4.13 36.97 -24.55
CA LEU A 158 5.18 37.52 -25.41
C LEU A 158 4.98 39.04 -25.47
N SER A 159 5.75 39.82 -24.71
CA SER A 159 5.74 41.27 -24.82
C SER A 159 6.43 41.67 -26.12
N THR A 160 5.66 41.95 -27.17
CA THR A 160 6.14 42.71 -28.33
C THR A 160 6.39 44.14 -27.88
N THR A 161 7.65 44.52 -27.70
CA THR A 161 8.07 45.91 -27.61
C THR A 161 8.17 46.46 -29.03
N ASP A 162 7.31 47.40 -29.40
CA ASP A 162 7.63 48.39 -30.42
C ASP A 162 6.90 49.72 -30.14
N ALA A 163 7.75 50.73 -29.91
CA ALA A 163 7.67 52.14 -30.27
C ALA A 163 6.37 52.98 -30.15
N ALA A 164 6.55 54.07 -29.38
CA ALA A 164 6.13 55.45 -29.64
C ALA A 164 4.68 55.89 -29.38
N GLY A 165 4.56 57.02 -28.66
CA GLY A 165 3.39 57.90 -28.74
C GLY A 165 2.99 58.58 -27.43
N GLU A 166 3.34 59.86 -27.31
CA GLU A 166 2.90 60.80 -26.28
C GLU A 166 1.36 60.95 -26.21
N ASN A 167 0.84 61.26 -25.00
CA ASN A 167 -0.03 62.40 -24.66
C ASN A 167 -0.89 62.09 -23.41
N VAL A 168 -0.69 62.82 -22.31
CA VAL A 168 -1.44 64.01 -21.81
C VAL A 168 -2.73 63.65 -21.05
N GLU A 169 -2.76 64.18 -19.83
CA GLU A 169 -3.83 64.54 -18.89
C GLU A 169 -5.30 64.36 -19.33
N GLU A 170 -6.16 63.87 -18.43
CA GLU A 170 -7.22 64.73 -17.86
C GLU A 170 -8.02 64.05 -16.73
N ASP A 171 -8.38 64.91 -15.76
CA ASP A 171 -9.35 64.75 -14.68
C ASP A 171 -10.73 64.27 -15.12
N ASN A 172 -11.41 63.49 -14.26
CA ASN A 172 -12.58 63.97 -13.50
C ASN A 172 -13.36 62.85 -12.78
N LEU A 173 -13.54 63.08 -11.47
CA LEU A 173 -14.82 63.09 -10.75
C LEU A 173 -16.03 62.34 -11.35
N ARG A 174 -16.55 61.35 -10.61
CA ARG A 174 -17.96 61.38 -10.16
C ARG A 174 -18.29 60.36 -9.07
N HIS A 175 -19.03 60.86 -8.08
CA HIS A 175 -19.80 60.16 -7.07
C HIS A 175 -20.82 59.17 -7.65
N GLY A 176 -21.16 58.16 -6.83
CA GLY A 176 -22.39 57.39 -6.98
C GLY A 176 -22.42 56.16 -6.08
N GLU A 177 -23.11 56.30 -4.96
CA GLU A 177 -23.60 55.30 -4.01
C GLU A 177 -24.04 53.95 -4.65
N ASP A 178 -23.82 52.81 -3.99
CA ASP A 178 -24.89 52.18 -3.19
C ASP A 178 -24.53 50.79 -2.63
N ALA A 179 -25.19 50.48 -1.53
CA ALA A 179 -25.06 49.31 -0.67
C ALA A 179 -25.29 47.95 -1.35
N ARG A 180 -24.69 46.88 -0.79
CA ARG A 180 -25.40 45.78 -0.11
C ARG A 180 -24.45 44.68 0.36
N ASN A 181 -24.58 44.34 1.64
CA ASN A 181 -24.12 43.11 2.27
C ASN A 181 -24.70 41.88 1.57
N ASN A 182 -23.92 40.80 1.50
CA ASN A 182 -24.35 39.53 2.08
C ASN A 182 -23.18 38.55 2.21
N ASP A 183 -22.85 38.23 3.45
CA ASP A 183 -22.14 37.03 3.86
C ASP A 183 -22.95 35.80 3.44
N ASN A 184 -22.29 34.77 2.93
CA ASN A 184 -22.80 33.40 2.95
C ASN A 184 -21.62 32.44 3.08
N ASP A 185 -21.48 31.92 4.30
CA ASP A 185 -20.70 30.76 4.68
C ASP A 185 -21.25 29.50 3.98
N GLU A 186 -20.39 28.80 3.24
CA GLU A 186 -20.71 27.48 2.66
C GLU A 186 -19.98 26.40 3.47
N ALA A 187 -20.75 25.66 4.28
CA ALA A 187 -20.27 24.60 5.15
C ALA A 187 -19.85 23.34 4.35
N ALA A 188 -18.62 22.89 4.58
CA ALA A 188 -18.06 21.68 3.99
C ALA A 188 -18.72 20.39 4.52
N VAL A 189 -19.22 19.56 3.60
CA VAL A 189 -19.76 18.21 3.87
C VAL A 189 -18.62 17.19 3.81
N LYS A 190 -18.42 16.42 4.89
CA LYS A 190 -17.48 15.28 4.94
C LYS A 190 -18.19 13.98 4.51
N PRO A 191 -17.56 13.07 3.73
CA PRO A 191 -18.13 11.77 3.42
C PRO A 191 -17.84 10.73 4.52
N GLU A 192 -18.82 9.87 4.79
CA GLU A 192 -18.82 8.78 5.77
C GLU A 192 -18.34 7.45 5.13
N PRO A 193 -17.62 6.55 5.84
CA PRO A 193 -17.08 5.32 5.25
C PRO A 193 -18.13 4.21 5.09
N ALA A 194 -18.11 3.53 3.94
CA ALA A 194 -19.05 2.45 3.59
C ALA A 194 -18.80 1.16 4.41
N ARG A 195 -19.88 0.60 4.98
CA ARG A 195 -19.91 -0.73 5.61
C ARG A 195 -19.86 -1.84 4.56
N LEU A 196 -18.87 -2.73 4.66
CA LEU A 196 -18.83 -4.00 3.94
C LEU A 196 -19.79 -5.00 4.58
N SER A 197 -20.94 -5.24 3.95
CA SER A 197 -21.76 -6.41 4.22
C SER A 197 -22.19 -7.06 2.91
N HIS A 198 -21.87 -8.34 2.77
CA HIS A 198 -22.36 -9.31 1.77
C HIS A 198 -21.85 -9.13 0.33
N ILE A 199 -20.70 -9.74 0.02
CA ILE A 199 -20.34 -10.10 -1.35
C ILE A 199 -21.11 -11.39 -1.69
N SER A 200 -22.08 -11.27 -2.59
CA SER A 200 -22.82 -12.38 -3.18
C SER A 200 -21.92 -13.17 -4.12
N THR A 201 -21.76 -14.47 -3.87
CA THR A 201 -20.99 -15.40 -4.70
C THR A 201 -21.78 -15.77 -5.96
N HIS A 202 -21.65 -14.97 -7.01
CA HIS A 202 -21.97 -15.41 -8.37
C HIS A 202 -20.95 -14.80 -9.34
N GLN A 203 -19.81 -15.48 -9.48
CA GLN A 203 -18.95 -15.32 -10.65
C GLN A 203 -18.90 -16.66 -11.37
N GLN A 204 -19.17 -16.62 -12.68
CA GLN A 204 -19.01 -17.77 -13.57
C GLN A 204 -17.52 -18.18 -13.60
N PRO A 205 -17.22 -19.49 -13.73
CA PRO A 205 -15.84 -19.95 -13.77
C PRO A 205 -15.10 -19.36 -14.98
N ILE A 206 -13.85 -18.94 -14.75
CA ILE A 206 -12.94 -18.45 -15.79
C ILE A 206 -12.51 -19.68 -16.62
N GLU A 207 -12.82 -19.69 -17.92
CA GLU A 207 -12.27 -20.67 -18.86
C GLU A 207 -10.78 -20.41 -19.06
N ILE A 208 -9.96 -21.40 -18.70
CA ILE A 208 -8.53 -21.43 -18.99
C ILE A 208 -8.40 -21.87 -20.46
N ILE A 209 -7.84 -21.00 -21.30
CA ILE A 209 -7.51 -21.34 -22.69
C ILE A 209 -6.25 -22.21 -22.63
N GLU A 210 -6.38 -23.49 -22.97
CA GLU A 210 -5.25 -24.38 -23.21
C GLU A 210 -4.54 -23.92 -24.49
N ILE A 211 -3.26 -23.57 -24.37
CA ILE A 211 -2.39 -23.33 -25.51
C ILE A 211 -1.85 -24.69 -25.92
N GLU A 212 -2.30 -25.21 -27.06
CA GLU A 212 -1.70 -26.40 -27.67
C GLU A 212 -0.26 -26.07 -28.08
N ASP A 213 0.69 -26.82 -27.52
CA ASP A 213 2.09 -26.81 -27.97
C ASP A 213 2.14 -27.29 -29.42
N SER A 214 2.47 -26.38 -30.34
CA SER A 214 2.83 -26.73 -31.70
C SER A 214 4.26 -27.24 -31.71
N ASP A 215 4.41 -28.56 -31.75
CA ASP A 215 5.65 -29.24 -32.12
C ASP A 215 6.03 -28.86 -33.56
N ASP A 216 7.03 -28.01 -33.74
CA ASP A 216 7.70 -27.82 -35.03
C ASP A 216 8.93 -28.75 -35.11
N GLU A 217 8.89 -29.63 -36.12
CA GLU A 217 9.90 -30.63 -36.52
C GLU A 217 11.30 -30.04 -36.84
#